data_AF-A0AAD1Z686-F1
#
_entry.id   AF-A0AAD1Z686-F1
#
_cell.length_a   1.000
_cell.length_b   1.000
_cell.length_c   1.000
_cell.angle_alpha   90.00
_cell.angle_beta   90.00
_cell.angle_gamma   90.00
#
_symmetry.space_group_name_H-M   'P 1'
#
loop_
_entity.id
_entity.type
_entity.pdbx_description
1 polymer ?
#
loop_
_entity_poly.entity_id
_entity_poly.type
_entity_poly.pdbx_seq_one_letter_code
_entity_poly.pdbx_strand_id
1 'polypeptide(L)'
;MASSGFTAPLPSVFIEENYDFWSAKMKAYLKAYDLWEITETRAEPPPLRVNPTIAQLKQHSEEIAKKFKALSCIQSAVSDAIFIRIITCKTANEACENLKEKFRGNE
;
A
#
# COMPACT_ATOMS: atom_id res chain seq x y z
N MET A 1 -8.50 19.27 -21.79
CA MET A 1 -7.86 17.96 -22.07
C MET A 1 -8.20 17.03 -20.92
N ALA A 2 -8.92 15.94 -21.17
CA ALA A 2 -9.15 14.93 -20.14
C ALA A 2 -7.82 14.22 -19.89
N SER A 3 -7.26 14.41 -18.70
CA SER A 3 -6.16 13.56 -18.24
C SER A 3 -6.74 12.16 -18.10
N SER A 4 -6.42 11.29 -19.05
CA SER A 4 -6.66 9.86 -18.91
C SER A 4 -5.83 9.40 -17.72
N GLY A 5 -6.44 9.38 -16.53
CA GLY A 5 -5.78 8.90 -15.32
C GLY A 5 -5.25 7.50 -15.56
N PHE A 6 -3.96 7.29 -15.33
CA PHE A 6 -3.35 5.98 -15.45
C PHE A 6 -4.07 5.01 -14.51
N THR A 7 -4.66 3.96 -15.09
CA THR A 7 -5.30 2.87 -14.34
C THR A 7 -4.53 1.60 -14.65
N ALA A 8 -3.67 1.20 -13.73
CA ALA A 8 -3.05 -0.12 -13.80
C ALA A 8 -4.08 -1.18 -13.36
N PRO A 9 -4.11 -2.35 -14.03
CA PRO A 9 -4.83 -3.48 -13.50
C PRO A 9 -4.20 -3.90 -12.17
N LEU A 10 -5.03 -4.39 -11.24
CA LEU A 10 -4.54 -4.97 -9.99
C LEU A 10 -3.52 -6.09 -10.28
N PRO A 11 -2.48 -6.24 -9.45
CA PRO A 11 -1.57 -7.37 -9.55
C PRO A 11 -2.33 -8.70 -9.52
N SER A 12 -1.80 -9.70 -10.22
CA SER A 12 -2.31 -11.08 -10.14
C SER A 12 -2.42 -11.52 -8.69
N VAL A 13 -3.48 -12.22 -8.31
CA VAL A 13 -3.72 -12.65 -6.91
C VAL A 13 -2.54 -13.46 -6.36
N PHE A 14 -2.13 -13.15 -5.14
CA PHE A 14 -1.13 -13.92 -4.39
C PHE A 14 -1.73 -15.21 -3.82
N ILE A 15 -1.13 -16.36 -4.15
CA ILE A 15 -1.59 -17.71 -3.78
C ILE A 15 -0.48 -18.54 -3.10
N GLU A 16 0.40 -17.90 -2.33
CA GLU A 16 1.57 -18.48 -1.66
C GLU A 16 2.76 -18.79 -2.61
N GLU A 17 2.56 -19.63 -3.62
CA GLU A 17 3.66 -20.13 -4.48
C GLU A 17 4.29 -19.05 -5.37
N ASN A 18 3.55 -17.99 -5.68
CA ASN A 18 3.96 -16.94 -6.60
C ASN A 18 4.51 -15.69 -5.90
N TYR A 19 4.99 -15.80 -4.66
CA TYR A 19 5.35 -14.64 -3.83
C TYR A 19 6.31 -13.67 -4.52
N ASP A 20 7.41 -14.14 -5.10
CA ASP A 20 8.41 -13.25 -5.70
C ASP A 20 7.87 -12.48 -6.90
N PHE A 21 7.09 -13.15 -7.74
CA PHE A 21 6.45 -12.53 -8.90
C PHE A 21 5.34 -11.56 -8.49
N TRP A 22 4.53 -11.94 -7.50
CA TRP A 22 3.51 -11.08 -6.92
C TRP A 22 4.13 -9.83 -6.30
N SER A 23 5.19 -10.00 -5.50
CA SER A 23 5.89 -8.92 -4.79
C SER A 23 6.47 -7.90 -5.78
N ALA A 24 7.09 -8.36 -6.86
CA ALA A 24 7.58 -7.48 -7.93
C ALA A 24 6.45 -6.68 -8.59
N LYS A 25 5.32 -7.33 -8.92
CA LYS A 25 4.15 -6.65 -9.51
C LYS A 25 3.48 -5.68 -8.53
N MET A 26 3.32 -6.07 -7.28
CA MET A 26 2.74 -5.24 -6.23
C MET A 26 3.59 -3.99 -5.98
N LYS A 27 4.92 -4.15 -5.92
CA LYS A 27 5.86 -3.03 -5.82
C LYS A 27 5.72 -2.07 -7.01
N ALA A 28 5.66 -2.58 -8.24
CA ALA A 28 5.47 -1.75 -9.42
C ALA A 28 4.12 -1.01 -9.39
N TYR A 29 3.04 -1.70 -8.99
CA TYR A 29 1.71 -1.14 -8.85
C TYR A 29 1.68 0.01 -7.84
N LEU A 30 2.18 -0.21 -6.62
CA LEU A 30 2.23 0.81 -5.57
C LEU A 30 3.08 2.01 -5.98
N LYS A 31 4.20 1.81 -6.71
CA LYS A 31 5.00 2.92 -7.25
C LYS A 31 4.25 3.75 -8.28
N ALA A 32 3.42 3.12 -9.11
CA ALA A 32 2.64 3.84 -10.12
C ALA A 32 1.53 4.74 -9.54
N TYR A 33 1.16 4.52 -8.27
CA TYR A 33 0.16 5.31 -7.54
C TYR A 33 0.76 6.19 -6.44
N ASP A 34 2.08 6.36 -6.40
CA ASP A 34 2.79 7.08 -5.33
C ASP A 34 2.45 6.55 -3.92
N LEU A 35 2.23 5.23 -3.81
CA LEU A 35 1.90 4.53 -2.57
C LEU A 35 3.08 3.76 -1.99
N TRP A 36 4.17 3.54 -2.76
CA TRP A 36 5.31 2.76 -2.29
C TRP A 36 6.02 3.40 -1.10
N GLU A 37 6.15 4.73 -1.08
CA GLU A 37 6.77 5.45 0.04
C GLU A 37 6.05 5.22 1.37
N ILE A 38 4.73 5.02 1.33
CA ILE A 38 3.91 4.66 2.50
C ILE A 38 4.27 3.27 3.04
N THR A 39 4.67 2.35 2.16
CA THR A 39 5.07 1.00 2.56
C THR A 39 6.48 0.95 3.13
N GLU A 40 7.36 1.88 2.77
CA GLU A 40 8.71 1.99 3.34
C GLU A 40 8.74 2.87 4.59
N THR A 41 7.98 3.95 4.60
CA THR A 41 8.06 4.98 5.63
C THR A 41 6.96 4.79 6.66
N ARG A 42 7.32 4.43 7.91
CA ARG A 42 6.41 4.42 9.06
C ARG A 42 6.03 5.84 9.55
N ALA A 43 6.34 6.87 8.78
CA ALA A 43 6.13 8.25 9.20
C ALA A 43 4.65 8.61 9.19
N GLU A 44 4.22 9.29 10.24
CA GLU A 44 2.95 10.00 10.22
C GLU A 44 3.06 11.28 9.39
N PRO A 45 2.00 11.68 8.68
CA PRO A 45 1.97 12.98 8.03
C PRO A 45 2.25 14.05 9.09
N PRO A 46 3.05 15.08 8.77
CA PRO A 46 3.32 16.15 9.71
C PRO A 46 2.01 16.75 10.26
N PRO A 47 1.97 17.15 11.54
CA PRO A 47 0.81 17.80 12.09
C PRO A 47 0.51 19.10 11.32
N LEU A 48 -0.78 19.41 11.19
CA LEU A 48 -1.20 20.67 10.61
C LEU A 48 -0.71 21.84 11.47
N ARG A 49 -0.41 22.96 10.82
CA ARG A 49 -0.08 24.22 11.51
C ARG A 49 -1.34 24.76 12.22
N VAL A 50 -1.15 25.71 13.14
CA VAL A 50 -2.23 26.33 13.94
C VAL A 50 -3.31 26.98 13.05
N ASN A 51 -2.95 27.51 11.88
CA ASN A 51 -3.88 28.06 10.88
C ASN A 51 -3.56 27.49 9.49
N PRO A 52 -4.05 26.29 9.15
CA PRO A 52 -3.76 25.67 7.87
C PRO A 52 -4.61 26.30 6.76
N THR A 53 -4.04 26.43 5.57
CA THR A 53 -4.79 26.78 4.37
C THR A 53 -5.65 25.61 3.90
N ILE A 54 -6.67 25.87 3.07
CA ILE A 54 -7.48 24.82 2.44
C ILE A 54 -6.60 23.83 1.66
N ALA A 55 -5.57 24.32 0.98
CA ALA A 55 -4.62 23.48 0.25
C ALA A 55 -3.85 22.52 1.18
N GLN A 56 -3.41 23.01 2.35
CA GLN A 56 -2.72 22.17 3.35
C GLN A 56 -3.63 21.13 3.98
N LEU A 57 -4.89 21.48 4.27
CA LEU A 57 -5.89 20.53 4.75
C LEU A 57 -6.13 19.42 3.73
N LYS A 58 -6.30 19.80 2.45
CA LYS A 58 -6.48 18.85 1.36
C LYS A 58 -5.29 17.91 1.22
N GLN A 59 -4.07 18.45 1.17
CA GLN A 59 -2.85 17.65 1.08
C GLN A 59 -2.71 16.68 2.26
N HIS A 60 -2.95 17.13 3.50
CA HIS A 60 -2.88 16.27 4.68
C HIS A 60 -3.91 15.13 4.60
N SER A 61 -5.12 15.42 4.14
CA SER A 61 -6.16 14.39 3.94
C SER A 61 -5.78 13.39 2.84
N GLU A 62 -5.13 13.84 1.78
CA GLU A 62 -4.63 12.99 0.69
C GLU A 62 -3.53 12.05 1.18
N GLU A 63 -2.58 12.55 1.98
CA GLU A 63 -1.52 11.74 2.59
C GLU A 63 -2.07 10.69 3.56
N ILE A 64 -3.04 11.05 4.39
CA ILE A 64 -3.75 10.07 5.23
C ILE A 64 -4.46 9.03 4.37
N ALA A 65 -5.15 9.45 3.31
CA ALA A 65 -5.86 8.54 2.42
C ALA A 65 -4.91 7.56 1.69
N LYS A 66 -3.70 7.98 1.32
CA LYS A 66 -2.68 7.11 0.71
C LYS A 66 -2.34 5.91 1.61
N LYS A 67 -2.32 6.10 2.94
CA LYS A 67 -2.11 5.01 3.91
C LYS A 67 -3.12 3.88 3.78
N PHE A 68 -4.39 4.24 3.79
CA PHE A 68 -5.48 3.29 3.65
C PHE A 68 -5.52 2.67 2.25
N LYS A 69 -5.29 3.48 1.20
CA LYS A 69 -5.21 2.99 -0.18
C LYS A 69 -4.13 1.94 -0.35
N ALA A 70 -2.92 2.16 0.18
CA ALA A 70 -1.81 1.22 0.09
C ALA A 70 -2.17 -0.13 0.75
N LEU A 71 -2.75 -0.11 1.95
CA LEU A 71 -3.16 -1.32 2.65
C LEU A 71 -4.27 -2.06 1.89
N SER A 72 -5.28 -1.34 1.41
CA SER A 72 -6.35 -1.92 0.60
C SER A 72 -5.82 -2.55 -0.69
N CYS A 73 -4.85 -1.92 -1.38
CA CYS A 73 -4.25 -2.50 -2.59
C CYS A 73 -3.58 -3.85 -2.32
N ILE A 74 -2.85 -3.97 -1.19
CA ILE A 74 -2.24 -5.23 -0.78
C ILE A 74 -3.33 -6.27 -0.49
N GLN A 75 -4.30 -5.91 0.35
CA GLN A 75 -5.39 -6.79 0.75
C GLN A 75 -6.25 -7.28 -0.42
N SER A 76 -6.49 -6.45 -1.43
CA SER A 76 -7.27 -6.82 -2.62
C SER A 76 -6.51 -7.71 -3.61
N ALA A 77 -5.19 -7.82 -3.47
CA ALA A 77 -4.34 -8.59 -4.39
C ALA A 77 -3.82 -9.90 -3.76
N VAL A 78 -4.41 -10.33 -2.65
CA VAL A 78 -4.09 -11.62 -2.01
C VAL A 78 -5.32 -12.52 -2.00
N SER A 79 -5.12 -13.82 -1.95
CA SER A 79 -6.23 -14.77 -1.77
C SER A 79 -6.83 -14.68 -0.36
N ASP A 80 -8.05 -15.17 -0.17
CA ASP A 80 -8.74 -15.14 1.12
C ASP A 80 -7.92 -15.80 2.24
N ALA A 81 -7.25 -16.91 1.93
CA ALA A 81 -6.38 -17.62 2.87
C ALA A 81 -5.24 -16.72 3.37
N ILE A 82 -4.67 -15.88 2.49
CA ILE A 82 -3.62 -14.94 2.85
C ILE A 82 -4.19 -13.69 3.50
N PHE A 83 -5.35 -13.23 3.05
CA PHE A 83 -6.04 -12.10 3.67
C PHE A 83 -6.25 -12.35 5.16
N ILE A 84 -6.69 -13.54 5.56
CA ILE A 84 -6.84 -13.94 6.97
C ILE A 84 -5.50 -13.81 7.72
N ARG A 85 -4.36 -14.10 7.08
CA ARG A 85 -3.03 -13.98 7.70
C ARG A 85 -2.58 -12.54 7.95
N ILE A 86 -3.12 -11.57 7.21
CA ILE A 86 -2.78 -10.14 7.31
C ILE A 86 -3.94 -9.26 7.79
N ILE A 87 -5.08 -9.85 8.17
CA ILE A 87 -6.29 -9.11 8.56
C ILE A 87 -6.09 -8.24 9.80
N THR A 88 -5.16 -8.64 10.68
CA THR A 88 -4.80 -7.90 11.89
C THR A 88 -3.83 -6.75 11.62
N CYS A 89 -3.20 -6.71 10.44
CA CYS A 89 -2.25 -5.67 10.09
C CYS A 89 -2.96 -4.34 9.90
N LYS A 90 -2.47 -3.29 10.57
CA LYS A 90 -3.06 -1.95 10.54
C LYS A 90 -2.45 -1.06 9.47
N THR A 91 -1.29 -1.44 8.94
CA THR A 91 -0.54 -0.64 7.97
C THR A 91 -0.09 -1.48 6.79
N ALA A 92 0.09 -0.83 5.64
CA ALA A 92 0.61 -1.47 4.44
C ALA A 92 2.02 -2.03 4.65
N ASN A 93 2.87 -1.31 5.40
CA ASN A 93 4.20 -1.80 5.80
C ASN A 93 4.11 -3.11 6.61
N GLU A 94 3.27 -3.14 7.64
CA GLU A 94 3.09 -4.34 8.48
C GLU A 94 2.61 -5.54 7.66
N ALA A 95 1.66 -5.32 6.75
CA ALA A 95 1.20 -6.36 5.84
C ALA A 95 2.34 -6.86 4.92
N CYS A 96 3.11 -5.96 4.30
CA CYS A 96 4.25 -6.31 3.45
C CYS A 96 5.33 -7.10 4.21
N GLU A 97 5.72 -6.66 5.40
CA GLU A 97 6.74 -7.33 6.22
C GLU A 97 6.26 -8.70 6.67
N ASN A 98 4.99 -8.83 7.10
CA ASN A 98 4.42 -10.11 7.49
C ASN A 98 4.40 -11.13 6.33
N LEU A 99 4.06 -10.67 5.12
CA LEU A 99 4.09 -11.50 3.92
C LEU A 99 5.52 -11.89 3.55
N LYS A 100 6.47 -10.97 3.66
CA LYS A 100 7.88 -11.24 3.40
C LYS A 100 8.46 -12.28 4.35
N GLU A 101 8.23 -12.10 5.66
CA GLU A 101 8.69 -13.02 6.69
C GLU A 101 8.14 -14.44 6.46
N LYS A 102 6.84 -14.57 6.14
CA LYS A 102 6.19 -15.87 5.96
C LYS A 102 6.57 -16.62 4.70
N PHE A 103 6.79 -15.92 3.58
CA PHE A 103 6.88 -16.55 2.25
C PHE A 103 8.25 -16.46 1.60
N ARG A 104 9.11 -15.54 2.05
CA ARG A 104 10.51 -15.48 1.63
C ARG A 104 11.45 -16.00 2.72
N GLY A 105 11.01 -15.95 3.99
CA GLY A 105 11.86 -16.20 5.16
C GLY A 105 12.70 -14.97 5.52
N ASN A 106 13.00 -14.82 6.81
CA ASN A 106 14.14 -14.02 7.23
C ASN A 106 15.39 -14.88 6.98
N GLU A 107 16.19 -14.55 5.98
CA GLU A 107 17.59 -15.00 6.01
C GLU A 107 18.28 -14.52 7.29
#